data_AF-F2DBX6-F1
#
_entry.id   AF-F2DBX6-F1
#
_cell.length_a   1.000
_cell.length_b   1.000
_cell.length_c   1.000
_cell.angle_alpha   90.00
_cell.angle_beta   90.00
_cell.angle_gamma   90.00
#
_symmetry.space_group_name_H-M   'P 1'
#
loop_
_entity.id
_entity.type
_entity.pdbx_description
1 polymer ?
#
loop_
_entity_poly.entity_id
_entity_poly.type
_entity_poly.pdbx_seq_one_letter_code
_entity_poly.pdbx_strand_id
1 'polypeptide(L)'
;MDMEAISASSNRLIELAGGTHPHPDAMVRLRQVLSTAAARCISNPPIYAYCLKQMLANFLRDFGNDISELDNLTARLQATRSPKGRRHSVSPTARLAGLHGNDLFRALMTLHLPVTAPAELCLEAALAAQRLITHDHLDIFIHLCEDVTAADEFNSKVFLDHIKTLEKFVQEHIDLAYAAATSRATTRETK
;
A
#
# COMPACT_ATOMS: atom_id res chain seq x y z
N MET A 1 17.16 -22.21 -15.84
CA MET A 1 15.70 -21.96 -15.73
C MET A 1 15.36 -21.06 -14.55
N ASP A 2 15.98 -21.22 -13.36
CA ASP A 2 15.66 -20.37 -12.20
C ASP A 2 16.07 -18.89 -12.33
N MET A 3 17.19 -18.59 -12.99
CA MET A 3 17.63 -17.20 -13.19
C MET A 3 16.69 -16.37 -14.07
N GLU A 4 16.11 -16.99 -15.10
CA GLU A 4 15.15 -16.34 -15.99
C GLU A 4 13.85 -16.02 -15.24
N ALA A 5 13.38 -16.95 -14.41
CA ALA A 5 12.21 -16.74 -13.55
C ALA A 5 12.46 -15.62 -12.52
N ILE A 6 13.63 -15.59 -11.88
CA ILE A 6 14.01 -14.52 -10.93
C ILE A 6 14.05 -13.17 -11.64
N SER A 7 14.63 -13.09 -12.83
CA SER A 7 14.67 -11.85 -13.62
C SER A 7 13.27 -11.37 -14.01
N ALA A 8 12.41 -12.28 -14.46
CA ALA A 8 11.02 -11.95 -14.82
C ALA A 8 10.22 -11.45 -13.61
N SER A 9 10.32 -12.14 -12.48
CA SER A 9 9.70 -11.72 -11.22
C SER A 9 10.23 -10.38 -10.73
N SER A 10 11.53 -10.13 -10.82
CA SER A 10 12.16 -8.86 -10.42
C SER A 10 11.66 -7.70 -11.27
N ASN A 11 11.59 -7.88 -12.60
CA ASN A 11 11.08 -6.86 -13.51
C ASN A 11 9.60 -6.56 -13.23
N ARG A 12 8.79 -7.61 -13.05
CA ARG A 12 7.38 -7.47 -12.70
C ARG A 12 7.20 -6.72 -11.37
N LEU A 13 8.03 -7.01 -10.37
CA LEU A 13 7.97 -6.30 -9.10
C LEU A 13 8.31 -4.81 -9.28
N ILE A 14 9.34 -4.48 -10.05
CA ILE A 14 9.72 -3.10 -10.34
C ILE A 14 8.59 -2.34 -11.05
N GLU A 15 7.92 -2.97 -12.02
CA GLU A 15 6.78 -2.39 -12.75
C GLU A 15 5.61 -2.12 -11.80
N LEU A 16 5.21 -3.12 -11.02
CA LEU A 16 4.13 -3.00 -10.04
C LEU A 16 4.43 -1.92 -9.00
N ALA A 17 5.62 -1.96 -8.40
CA ALA A 17 6.05 -0.97 -7.42
C ALA A 17 6.05 0.44 -8.02
N GLY A 18 6.55 0.61 -9.24
CA GLY A 18 6.55 1.90 -9.94
C GLY A 18 5.14 2.50 -10.13
N GLY A 19 4.12 1.64 -10.35
CA GLY A 19 2.73 2.06 -10.46
C GLY A 19 2.10 2.58 -9.15
N THR A 20 2.69 2.24 -8.00
CA THR A 20 2.18 2.67 -6.67
C THR A 20 2.72 4.04 -6.22
N HIS A 21 3.57 4.68 -7.04
CA HIS A 21 4.25 5.95 -6.73
C HIS A 21 4.90 5.99 -5.33
N PRO A 22 5.76 5.01 -4.99
CA PRO A 22 6.48 4.99 -3.72
C PRO A 22 7.50 6.13 -3.66
N HIS A 23 8.09 6.34 -2.49
CA HIS A 23 9.17 7.31 -2.34
C HIS A 23 10.31 7.03 -3.34
N PRO A 24 10.90 8.04 -4.00
CA PRO A 24 11.93 7.82 -5.03
C PRO A 24 13.11 6.97 -4.55
N ASP A 25 13.53 7.15 -3.30
CA ASP A 25 14.60 6.37 -2.68
C ASP A 25 14.28 4.87 -2.61
N ALA A 26 13.01 4.51 -2.33
CA ALA A 26 12.59 3.11 -2.26
C ALA A 26 12.73 2.41 -3.62
N MET A 27 12.45 3.09 -4.74
CA MET A 27 12.65 2.51 -6.08
C MET A 27 14.12 2.31 -6.42
N VAL A 28 15.00 3.23 -6.00
CA VAL A 28 16.44 3.08 -6.19
C VAL A 28 16.95 1.88 -5.40
N ARG A 29 16.59 1.80 -4.11
CA ARG A 29 16.93 0.67 -3.24
C ARG A 29 16.41 -0.65 -3.79
N LEU A 30 15.13 -0.72 -4.20
CA LEU A 30 14.54 -1.92 -4.81
C LEU A 30 15.35 -2.45 -5.99
N ARG A 31 15.72 -1.58 -6.94
CA ARG A 31 16.52 -1.98 -8.10
C ARG A 31 17.89 -2.49 -7.68
N GLN A 32 18.52 -1.82 -6.71
CA GLN A 32 19.84 -2.20 -6.22
C GLN A 32 19.82 -3.57 -5.51
N VAL A 33 18.84 -3.82 -4.64
CA VAL A 33 18.76 -5.08 -3.88
C VAL A 33 18.42 -6.25 -4.79
N LEU A 34 17.53 -6.08 -5.77
CA LEU A 34 17.22 -7.11 -6.76
C LEU A 34 18.42 -7.43 -7.64
N SER A 35 19.16 -6.41 -8.09
CA SER A 35 20.40 -6.61 -8.88
C SER A 35 21.46 -7.35 -8.07
N THR A 36 21.62 -6.99 -6.79
CA THR A 36 22.58 -7.61 -5.88
C THR A 36 22.19 -9.07 -5.58
N ALA A 37 20.90 -9.33 -5.33
CA ALA A 37 20.38 -10.68 -5.09
C ALA A 37 20.56 -11.57 -6.32
N ALA A 38 20.30 -11.05 -7.52
CA ALA A 38 20.55 -11.77 -8.77
C ALA A 38 22.03 -12.10 -8.98
N ALA A 39 22.95 -11.17 -8.69
CA ALA A 39 24.39 -11.44 -8.75
C ALA A 39 24.83 -12.50 -7.73
N ARG A 40 24.25 -12.47 -6.51
CA ARG A 40 24.50 -13.48 -5.48
C ARG A 40 24.07 -14.88 -5.93
N CYS A 41 22.99 -15.03 -6.70
CA CYS A 41 22.57 -16.32 -7.25
C CYS A 41 23.62 -16.99 -8.16
N ILE A 42 24.50 -16.22 -8.79
CA ILE A 42 25.56 -16.76 -9.66
C ILE A 42 26.70 -17.37 -8.83
N SER A 43 27.00 -16.75 -7.68
CA SER A 43 28.19 -17.07 -6.86
C SER A 43 27.88 -17.93 -5.63
N ASN A 44 26.60 -18.17 -5.32
CA ASN A 44 26.16 -18.94 -4.16
C ASN A 44 25.58 -20.31 -4.55
N PRO A 45 25.43 -21.23 -3.58
CA PRO A 45 24.87 -22.55 -3.86
C PRO A 45 23.44 -22.46 -4.44
N PRO A 46 23.00 -23.43 -5.26
CA PRO A 46 21.70 -23.41 -5.94
C PRO A 46 20.49 -23.17 -5.02
N ILE A 47 20.60 -23.55 -3.74
CA ILE A 47 19.57 -23.32 -2.73
C ILE A 47 19.23 -21.84 -2.56
N TYR A 48 20.20 -20.94 -2.71
CA TYR A 48 19.97 -19.49 -2.60
C TYR A 48 19.02 -18.99 -3.69
N ALA A 49 19.25 -19.39 -4.94
CA ALA A 49 18.40 -19.02 -6.07
C ALA A 49 16.97 -19.57 -5.90
N TYR A 50 16.83 -20.79 -5.38
CA TYR A 50 15.54 -21.36 -5.04
C TYR A 50 14.80 -20.54 -3.96
N CYS A 51 15.47 -20.19 -2.86
CA CYS A 51 14.90 -19.39 -1.79
C CYS A 51 14.47 -17.99 -2.27
N LEU A 52 15.32 -17.30 -3.04
CA LEU A 52 15.01 -15.98 -3.59
C LEU A 52 13.79 -16.04 -4.52
N LYS A 53 13.72 -17.05 -5.38
CA LYS A 53 12.57 -17.27 -6.28
C LYS A 53 11.27 -17.44 -5.50
N GLN A 54 11.29 -18.22 -4.42
CA GLN A 54 10.10 -18.41 -3.57
C GLN A 54 9.71 -17.14 -2.82
N MET A 55 10.69 -16.42 -2.28
CA MET A 55 10.46 -15.13 -1.61
C MET A 55 9.82 -14.13 -2.57
N LEU A 56 10.36 -13.98 -3.78
CA LEU A 56 9.81 -13.12 -4.84
C LEU A 56 8.39 -13.53 -5.23
N ALA A 57 8.14 -14.82 -5.41
CA ALA A 57 6.83 -15.31 -5.82
C ALA A 57 5.75 -15.05 -4.74
N ASN A 58 6.08 -15.31 -3.48
CA ASN A 58 5.19 -15.03 -2.35
C ASN A 58 4.92 -13.53 -2.23
N PHE A 59 5.98 -12.71 -2.25
CA PHE A 59 5.84 -11.26 -2.15
C PHE A 59 5.02 -10.68 -3.30
N LEU A 60 5.28 -11.10 -4.55
CA LEU A 60 4.51 -10.63 -5.71
C LEU A 60 3.01 -10.94 -5.62
N ARG A 61 2.65 -12.08 -5.04
CA ARG A 61 1.25 -12.44 -4.82
C ARG A 61 0.62 -11.49 -3.81
N ASP A 62 1.26 -11.32 -2.66
CA ASP A 62 0.72 -10.55 -1.55
C ASP A 62 0.69 -9.05 -1.90
N PHE A 63 1.76 -8.51 -2.49
CA PHE A 63 1.83 -7.14 -3.01
C PHE A 63 0.83 -6.89 -4.15
N GLY A 64 0.53 -7.92 -4.97
CA GLY A 64 -0.51 -7.83 -5.98
C GLY A 64 -1.92 -7.68 -5.39
N ASN A 65 -2.18 -8.26 -4.21
CA ASN A 65 -3.42 -8.06 -3.49
C ASN A 65 -3.53 -6.61 -2.98
N ASP A 66 -2.44 -6.07 -2.40
CA ASP A 66 -2.41 -4.67 -1.93
C ASP A 66 -2.73 -3.68 -3.07
N ILE A 67 -2.14 -3.89 -4.25
CA ILE A 67 -2.41 -3.08 -5.45
C ILE A 67 -3.87 -3.21 -5.88
N SER A 68 -4.42 -4.43 -5.84
CA SER A 68 -5.83 -4.65 -6.18
C SER A 68 -6.76 -3.91 -5.21
N GLU A 69 -6.42 -3.86 -3.92
CA GLU A 69 -7.15 -3.07 -2.92
C GLU A 69 -7.05 -1.57 -3.18
N LEU A 70 -5.87 -1.07 -3.56
CA LEU A 70 -5.69 0.32 -4.00
C LEU A 70 -6.56 0.68 -5.20
N ASP A 71 -6.59 -0.19 -6.21
CA ASP A 71 -7.39 0.01 -7.42
C ASP A 71 -8.88 -0.01 -7.09
N ASN A 72 -9.32 -0.94 -6.25
CA ASN A 72 -10.71 -1.01 -5.77
C ASN A 72 -11.12 0.25 -5.01
N LEU A 73 -10.28 0.75 -4.10
CA LEU A 73 -10.53 2.00 -3.37
C LEU A 73 -10.56 3.20 -4.31
N THR A 74 -9.64 3.25 -5.28
CA THR A 74 -9.58 4.31 -6.29
C THR A 74 -10.85 4.33 -7.15
N ALA A 75 -11.30 3.17 -7.61
CA ALA A 75 -12.54 3.03 -8.39
C ALA A 75 -13.77 3.47 -7.57
N ARG A 76 -13.86 3.05 -6.30
CA ARG A 76 -14.94 3.49 -5.39
C ARG A 76 -14.93 5.00 -5.19
N LEU A 77 -13.75 5.59 -4.96
CA LEU A 77 -13.60 7.04 -4.80
C LEU A 77 -14.04 7.78 -6.08
N GLN A 78 -13.61 7.32 -7.26
CA GLN A 78 -14.03 7.89 -8.54
C GLN A 78 -15.55 7.80 -8.74
N ALA A 79 -16.17 6.67 -8.38
CA ALA A 79 -17.62 6.51 -8.46
C ALA A 79 -18.40 7.46 -7.54
N THR A 80 -17.82 7.81 -6.37
CA THR A 80 -18.45 8.77 -5.44
C THR A 80 -18.31 10.23 -5.88
N ARG A 81 -17.29 10.57 -6.67
CA ARG A 81 -17.08 11.94 -7.16
C ARG A 81 -18.09 12.26 -8.25
N SER A 82 -19.01 13.20 -7.99
CA SER A 82 -19.99 13.64 -8.99
C SER A 82 -19.33 14.47 -10.10
N PRO A 83 -19.74 14.35 -11.38
CA PRO A 83 -19.20 15.16 -12.49
C PRO A 83 -19.52 16.66 -12.38
N LYS A 84 -20.50 17.04 -11.54
CA LYS A 84 -21.00 18.42 -11.40
C LYS A 84 -20.91 18.88 -9.94
N GLY A 85 -19.79 19.52 -9.59
CA GLY A 85 -19.60 20.28 -8.36
C GLY A 85 -19.18 19.42 -7.16
N ARG A 86 -18.25 19.84 -6.30
CA ARG A 86 -17.91 21.20 -5.89
C ARG A 86 -16.39 21.32 -5.71
N ARG A 87 -15.77 22.27 -6.41
CA ARG A 87 -14.65 23.01 -5.82
C ARG A 87 -15.22 23.74 -4.59
N HIS A 88 -14.42 23.86 -3.53
CA HIS A 88 -14.63 24.67 -2.30
C HIS A 88 -14.68 23.85 -1.00
N SER A 89 -13.52 23.34 -0.61
CA SER A 89 -12.86 23.56 0.69
C SER A 89 -11.54 22.78 0.63
N VAL A 90 -10.52 23.21 1.37
CA VAL A 90 -9.30 22.41 1.52
C VAL A 90 -9.73 21.11 2.20
N SER A 91 -9.67 20.00 1.48
CA SER A 91 -10.09 18.71 2.01
C SER A 91 -9.28 18.40 3.28
N PRO A 92 -9.88 17.91 4.37
CA PRO A 92 -9.13 17.44 5.54
C PRO A 92 -8.07 16.39 5.19
N THR A 93 -8.28 15.65 4.11
CA THR A 93 -7.34 14.67 3.55
C THR A 93 -6.28 15.29 2.64
N ALA A 94 -6.42 16.56 2.22
CA ALA A 94 -5.41 17.25 1.43
C ALA A 94 -4.07 17.36 2.19
N ARG A 95 -4.13 17.40 3.53
CA ARG A 95 -2.94 17.36 4.40
C ARG A 95 -2.17 16.03 4.33
N LEU A 96 -2.81 14.96 3.84
CA LEU A 96 -2.18 13.65 3.66
C LEU A 96 -1.36 13.59 2.36
N ALA A 97 -1.66 14.48 1.40
CA ALA A 97 -0.99 14.49 0.11
C ALA A 97 0.49 14.83 0.28
N GLY A 98 1.37 13.98 -0.25
CA GLY A 98 2.82 14.15 -0.18
C GLY A 98 3.46 13.73 1.15
N LEU A 99 2.68 13.24 2.13
CA LEU A 99 3.24 12.58 3.31
C LEU A 99 3.60 11.13 2.97
N HIS A 100 4.65 10.62 3.64
CA HIS A 100 5.14 9.25 3.48
C HIS A 100 5.52 8.66 4.85
N GLY A 101 5.53 7.33 4.96
CA GLY A 101 5.99 6.60 6.14
C GLY A 101 5.36 7.08 7.45
N ASN A 102 6.20 7.28 8.47
CA ASN A 102 5.77 7.65 9.82
C ASN A 102 4.99 8.98 9.90
N ASP A 103 5.27 9.95 9.01
CA ASP A 103 4.54 11.22 9.01
C ASP A 103 3.12 11.04 8.46
N LEU A 104 2.97 10.22 7.43
CA LEU A 104 1.65 9.83 6.93
C LEU A 104 0.89 9.02 8.00
N PHE A 105 1.54 8.06 8.64
CA PHE A 105 0.95 7.29 9.73
C PHE A 105 0.42 8.19 10.85
N ARG A 106 1.24 9.13 11.34
CA ARG A 106 0.83 10.07 12.40
C ARG A 106 -0.33 10.96 11.94
N ALA A 107 -0.33 11.41 10.68
CA ALA A 107 -1.41 12.22 10.14
C ALA A 107 -2.74 11.45 10.00
N LEU A 108 -2.67 10.13 9.70
CA LEU A 108 -3.81 9.22 9.68
C LEU A 108 -4.35 8.96 11.08
N MET A 109 -3.49 8.65 12.05
CA MET A 109 -3.90 8.40 13.43
C MET A 109 -4.52 9.62 14.13
N THR A 110 -4.21 10.83 13.64
CA THR A 110 -4.80 12.10 14.10
C THR A 110 -5.93 12.60 13.19
N LEU A 111 -6.33 11.81 12.20
CA LEU A 111 -7.46 12.15 11.33
C LEU A 111 -8.76 11.79 12.02
N HIS A 112 -9.49 12.82 12.43
CA HIS A 112 -10.84 12.69 12.95
C HIS A 112 -11.84 13.12 11.90
N LEU A 113 -12.51 12.15 11.28
CA LEU A 113 -13.66 12.38 10.42
C LEU A 113 -14.94 12.15 11.25
N PRO A 114 -15.91 13.09 11.25
CA PRO A 114 -17.18 12.85 11.89
C PRO A 114 -17.94 11.72 11.19
N VAL A 115 -18.85 11.03 11.88
CA VAL A 115 -19.70 9.97 11.28
C VAL A 115 -20.53 10.50 10.10
N THR A 116 -20.81 11.80 10.07
CA THR A 116 -21.52 12.48 8.98
C THR A 116 -20.60 12.94 7.84
N ALA A 117 -19.32 12.57 7.85
CA ALA A 117 -18.37 12.93 6.81
C ALA A 117 -18.85 12.41 5.43
N PRO A 118 -18.63 13.18 4.35
CA PRO A 118 -18.86 12.70 3.00
C PRO A 118 -18.11 11.39 2.72
N ALA A 119 -18.75 10.46 2.02
CA ALA A 119 -18.15 9.19 1.62
C ALA A 119 -16.81 9.36 0.89
N GLU A 120 -16.69 10.41 0.09
CA GLU A 120 -15.46 10.80 -0.62
C GLU A 120 -14.28 11.02 0.34
N LEU A 121 -14.49 11.69 1.47
CA LEU A 121 -13.42 11.96 2.45
C LEU A 121 -12.99 10.68 3.18
N CYS A 122 -13.96 9.82 3.53
CA CYS A 122 -13.66 8.54 4.15
C CYS A 122 -12.87 7.64 3.20
N LEU A 123 -13.24 7.58 1.91
CA LEU A 123 -12.50 6.82 0.90
C LEU A 123 -11.11 7.40 0.61
N GLU A 124 -10.94 8.72 0.66
CA GLU A 124 -9.61 9.35 0.54
C GLU A 124 -8.69 8.98 1.71
N ALA A 125 -9.23 8.94 2.94
CA ALA A 125 -8.48 8.50 4.11
C ALA A 125 -8.11 7.00 4.03
N ALA A 126 -9.07 6.15 3.66
CA ALA A 126 -8.84 4.72 3.44
C ALA A 126 -7.78 4.49 2.35
N LEU A 127 -7.86 5.21 1.23
CA LEU A 127 -6.88 5.11 0.15
C LEU A 127 -5.48 5.53 0.60
N ALA A 128 -5.36 6.60 1.40
CA ALA A 128 -4.06 7.03 1.92
C ALA A 128 -3.46 6.00 2.89
N ALA A 129 -4.26 5.40 3.76
CA ALA A 129 -3.82 4.34 4.66
C ALA A 129 -3.43 3.06 3.89
N GLN A 130 -4.21 2.66 2.88
CA GLN A 130 -3.87 1.51 2.02
C GLN A 130 -2.54 1.74 1.29
N ARG A 131 -2.29 2.96 0.79
CA ARG A 131 -1.00 3.28 0.14
C ARG A 131 0.17 3.13 1.09
N LEU A 132 -0.01 3.52 2.35
CA LEU A 132 1.02 3.36 3.36
C LEU A 132 1.31 1.87 3.60
N ILE A 133 0.28 1.03 3.76
CA ILE A 133 0.44 -0.45 3.87
C ILE A 133 1.26 -0.98 2.69
N THR A 134 0.87 -0.63 1.47
CA THR A 134 1.57 -1.06 0.25
C THR A 134 3.05 -0.62 0.26
N HIS A 135 3.33 0.62 0.66
CA HIS A 135 4.69 1.14 0.73
C HIS A 135 5.52 0.47 1.84
N ASP A 136 4.93 0.20 2.99
CA ASP A 136 5.59 -0.47 4.11
C ASP A 136 5.90 -1.95 3.80
N HIS A 137 4.99 -2.65 3.11
CA HIS A 137 5.25 -3.99 2.56
C HIS A 137 6.40 -3.99 1.53
N LEU A 138 6.51 -2.94 0.72
CA LEU A 138 7.64 -2.81 -0.20
C LEU A 138 8.95 -2.57 0.55
N ASP A 139 8.95 -1.68 1.55
CA ASP A 139 10.16 -1.35 2.30
C ASP A 139 10.66 -2.55 3.13
N ILE A 140 9.75 -3.33 3.75
CA ILE A 140 10.15 -4.56 4.46
C ILE A 140 10.73 -5.60 3.50
N PHE A 141 10.17 -5.75 2.29
CA PHE A 141 10.75 -6.64 1.28
C PHE A 141 12.16 -6.20 0.86
N ILE A 142 12.36 -4.90 0.63
CA ILE A 142 13.68 -4.34 0.33
C ILE A 142 14.64 -4.65 1.47
N HIS A 143 14.23 -4.43 2.72
CA HIS A 143 15.05 -4.68 3.89
C HIS A 143 15.43 -6.16 4.05
N LEU A 144 14.48 -7.10 3.84
CA LEU A 144 14.74 -8.54 3.85
C LEU A 144 15.72 -8.98 2.76
N CYS A 145 15.76 -8.27 1.62
CA CYS A 145 16.75 -8.50 0.58
C CYS A 145 18.14 -7.93 0.92
N GLU A 146 18.20 -6.80 1.64
CA GLU A 146 19.44 -6.18 2.12
C GLU A 146 20.12 -7.05 3.17
N ASP A 147 19.34 -7.53 4.14
CA ASP A 147 19.82 -8.31 5.27
C ASP A 147 18.90 -9.51 5.55
N VAL A 148 19.33 -10.69 5.08
CA VAL A 148 18.60 -11.96 5.27
C VAL A 148 18.64 -12.42 6.74
N THR A 149 19.56 -11.89 7.55
CA THR A 149 19.66 -12.16 9.00
C THR A 149 18.81 -11.20 9.83
N ALA A 150 18.43 -10.04 9.28
CA ALA A 150 17.51 -9.09 9.92
C ALA A 150 16.06 -9.59 10.02
N ALA A 151 15.74 -10.71 9.37
CA ALA A 151 14.43 -11.38 9.49
C ALA A 151 14.06 -11.72 10.96
N ASP A 152 15.05 -11.86 11.85
CA ASP A 152 14.82 -12.25 13.24
C ASP A 152 14.66 -11.09 14.24
N GLU A 153 15.07 -9.85 13.93
CA GLU A 153 15.20 -8.81 14.98
C GLU A 153 14.53 -7.45 14.74
N PHE A 154 14.08 -7.12 13.52
CA PHE A 154 13.31 -5.88 13.33
C PHE A 154 11.85 -6.05 13.77
N ASN A 155 11.65 -6.23 15.08
CA ASN A 155 10.39 -6.05 15.81
C ASN A 155 9.14 -6.43 14.99
N SER A 156 9.10 -7.67 14.47
CA SER A 156 8.01 -8.17 13.63
C SER A 156 6.65 -7.90 14.26
N LYS A 157 6.56 -7.93 15.59
CA LYS A 157 5.37 -7.54 16.34
C LYS A 157 4.97 -6.06 16.15
N VAL A 158 5.91 -5.11 16.24
CA VAL A 158 5.60 -3.68 16.05
C VAL A 158 5.19 -3.41 14.61
N PHE A 159 5.86 -4.03 13.64
CA PHE A 159 5.48 -3.94 12.23
C PHE A 159 4.08 -4.53 12.00
N LEU A 160 3.81 -5.74 12.51
CA LEU A 160 2.49 -6.36 12.38
C LEU A 160 1.39 -5.57 13.11
N ASP A 161 1.67 -5.02 14.28
CA ASP A 161 0.72 -4.16 15.00
C ASP A 161 0.47 -2.85 14.24
N HIS A 162 1.49 -2.31 13.59
CA HIS A 162 1.38 -1.14 12.71
C HIS A 162 0.49 -1.44 11.50
N ILE A 163 0.74 -2.53 10.77
CA ILE A 163 -0.08 -2.95 9.62
C ILE A 163 -1.52 -3.22 10.06
N LYS A 164 -1.75 -3.97 11.13
CA LYS A 164 -3.11 -4.22 11.65
C LYS A 164 -3.85 -2.96 12.04
N THR A 165 -3.14 -1.97 12.58
CA THR A 165 -3.73 -0.67 12.91
C THR A 165 -4.20 0.04 11.64
N LEU A 166 -3.39 0.01 10.58
CA LEU A 166 -3.75 0.58 9.29
C LEU A 166 -4.90 -0.19 8.61
N GLU A 167 -4.87 -1.52 8.60
CA GLU A 167 -5.95 -2.36 8.03
C GLU A 167 -7.29 -2.05 8.72
N LYS A 168 -7.28 -1.98 10.05
CA LYS A 168 -8.46 -1.59 10.82
C LYS A 168 -8.93 -0.19 10.44
N PHE A 169 -8.01 0.77 10.33
CA PHE A 169 -8.33 2.13 9.92
C PHE A 169 -8.96 2.16 8.50
N VAL A 170 -8.41 1.41 7.55
CA VAL A 170 -8.94 1.28 6.18
C VAL A 170 -10.37 0.76 6.23
N GLN A 171 -10.61 -0.35 6.94
CA GLN A 171 -11.94 -0.96 7.01
C GLN A 171 -12.97 -0.05 7.67
N GLU A 172 -12.63 0.59 8.78
CA GLU A 172 -13.52 1.54 9.46
C GLU A 172 -13.94 2.69 8.52
N HIS A 173 -13.01 3.21 7.73
CA HIS A 173 -13.29 4.30 6.80
C HIS A 173 -14.08 3.83 5.56
N ILE A 174 -13.90 2.58 5.12
CA ILE A 174 -14.76 1.96 4.10
C ILE A 174 -16.21 1.85 4.62
N ASP A 175 -16.39 1.40 5.86
CA ASP A 175 -17.71 1.22 6.46
C ASP A 175 -18.43 2.58 6.65
N LEU A 176 -17.70 3.60 7.10
CA LEU A 176 -18.20 4.97 7.17
C LEU A 176 -18.61 5.51 5.79
N ALA A 177 -17.81 5.25 4.75
CA ALA A 177 -18.15 5.65 3.40
C ALA A 177 -19.44 4.99 2.90
N TYR A 178 -19.62 3.70 3.19
CA TYR A 178 -20.83 2.96 2.84
C TYR A 178 -22.06 3.50 3.57
N ALA A 179 -21.95 3.74 4.88
CA ALA A 179 -23.03 4.32 5.68
C ALA A 179 -23.46 5.70 5.16
N ALA A 180 -22.50 6.56 4.82
CA ALA A 180 -22.76 7.89 4.26
C ALA A 180 -23.45 7.84 2.89
N ALA A 181 -23.10 6.86 2.04
CA ALA A 181 -23.74 6.65 0.75
C ALA A 181 -25.20 6.21 0.88
N THR A 182 -25.47 5.26 1.79
CA THR A 182 -26.82 4.72 2.04
C THR A 182 -27.76 5.78 2.63
N SER A 183 -27.28 6.60 3.57
CA SER A 183 -28.06 7.71 4.14
C SER A 183 -28.50 8.74 3.09
N ARG A 184 -27.66 9.02 2.07
CA ARG A 184 -28.05 9.92 0.96
C ARG A 184 -29.14 9.32 0.07
N ALA A 185 -29.14 8.00 -0.13
CA ALA A 185 -30.13 7.32 -0.96
C ALA A 185 -31.53 7.38 -0.33
N THR A 186 -31.64 7.06 0.96
CA THR A 186 -32.93 7.09 1.69
C THR A 186 -33.52 8.49 1.79
N THR A 187 -32.68 9.53 1.87
CA THR A 187 -33.12 10.93 1.89
C THR A 187 -33.62 11.42 0.52
N ARG A 188 -33.22 10.78 -0.59
CA ARG A 188 -33.71 11.11 -1.94
C ARG A 188 -35.02 10.42 -2.29
N GLU A 189 -35.31 9.27 -1.70
CA GLU A 189 -36.58 8.53 -1.93
C GLU A 189 -37.76 9.08 -1.13
N THR A 190 -37.50 9.88 -0.10
CA THR A 190 -38.50 10.48 0.79
C THR A 190 -38.91 11.90 0.40
N LYS A 191 -38.51 12.37 -0.78
CA LYS A 191 -38.75 13.73 -1.27
C LYS A 191 -39.34 13.70 -2.67
#